data_AF-Q484Y5-F1
#
_entry.id   AF-Q484Y5-F1
#
_cell.length_a   1.000
_cell.length_b   1.000
_cell.length_c   1.000
_cell.angle_alpha   90.00
_cell.angle_beta   90.00
_cell.angle_gamma   90.00
#
_symmetry.space_group_name_H-M   'P 1'
#
loop_
_entity.id
_entity.type
_entity.pdbx_description
1 polymer ?
#
loop_
_entity_poly.entity_id
_entity_poly.type
_entity_poly.pdbx_seq_one_letter_code
_entity_poly.pdbx_strand_id
1 'polypeptide(L)'
;MKYILIFVMITFTNLVIAKDTYDPYDCLNDVARIDPKITNGLATELCSAAWSPEPAKCYAGASKIDDEIPRGTAVELCAGSVNAKNTLACYGNSGSWELNRGLATTLCGVNKIKN
;
A
#
# COMPACT_ATOMS: atom_id res chain seq x y z
N MET A 1 31.62 53.54 30.29
CA MET A 1 30.17 53.80 30.38
C MET A 1 29.45 52.93 29.36
N LYS A 2 28.42 52.20 29.82
CA LYS A 2 27.27 51.61 29.08
C LYS A 2 27.61 50.58 28.00
N TYR A 3 27.50 49.27 28.32
CA TYR A 3 26.29 48.43 28.13
C TYR A 3 25.73 48.60 26.71
N ILE A 4 25.66 47.54 25.90
CA ILE A 4 24.44 46.73 25.84
C ILE A 4 24.81 45.32 25.34
N LEU A 5 24.60 44.32 26.20
CA LEU A 5 24.45 42.91 25.84
C LEU A 5 23.11 42.77 25.10
N ILE A 6 23.14 42.53 23.79
CA ILE A 6 21.93 42.16 23.04
C ILE A 6 21.72 40.66 23.22
N PHE A 7 20.93 40.30 24.22
CA PHE A 7 20.36 38.97 24.41
C PHE A 7 19.32 38.73 23.30
N VAL A 8 19.72 38.12 22.19
CA VAL A 8 18.79 37.68 21.15
C VAL A 8 18.13 36.38 21.62
N MET A 9 17.00 36.50 22.32
CA MET A 9 16.05 35.41 22.55
C MET A 9 15.38 35.05 21.22
N ILE A 10 15.97 34.10 20.48
CA ILE A 10 15.30 33.50 19.32
C ILE A 10 14.26 32.51 19.84
N THR A 11 13.00 32.89 19.72
CA THR A 11 11.84 32.03 19.98
C THR A 11 11.88 30.83 19.04
N PHE A 12 12.00 29.64 19.59
CA PHE A 12 11.78 28.39 18.86
C PHE A 12 10.31 28.32 18.44
N THR A 13 10.00 28.80 17.23
CA THR A 13 8.73 28.49 16.58
C THR A 13 8.74 26.99 16.29
N ASN A 14 7.96 26.23 17.07
CA ASN A 14 7.68 24.82 16.81
C ASN A 14 7.00 24.71 15.44
N LEU A 15 7.79 24.47 14.40
CA LEU A 15 7.31 24.10 13.09
C LEU A 15 6.76 22.67 13.19
N VAL A 16 5.48 22.55 13.51
CA VAL A 16 4.76 21.27 13.44
C VAL A 16 4.63 20.95 11.95
N ILE A 17 5.55 20.14 11.44
CA ILE A 17 5.42 19.54 10.11
C ILE A 17 4.29 18.53 10.21
N ALA A 18 3.10 18.89 9.72
CA ALA A 18 2.01 17.95 9.53
C ALA A 18 2.52 16.84 8.61
N LYS A 19 2.65 15.63 9.16
CA LYS A 19 2.93 14.44 8.36
C LYS A 19 1.60 14.08 7.72
N ASP A 20 1.42 14.38 6.44
CA ASP A 20 0.20 14.04 5.71
C ASP A 20 -0.13 12.55 5.96
N THR A 21 -1.28 12.33 6.58
CA THR A 21 -1.74 11.00 6.94
C THR A 21 -2.23 10.33 5.68
N TYR A 22 -1.57 9.25 5.28
CA TYR A 22 -1.97 8.46 4.12
C TYR A 22 -3.40 7.95 4.28
N ASP A 23 -4.24 8.16 3.27
CA ASP A 23 -5.64 7.74 3.27
C ASP A 23 -6.03 6.90 2.03
N PRO A 24 -7.28 6.37 1.98
CA PRO A 24 -7.73 5.57 0.83
C PRO A 24 -7.68 6.27 -0.53
N TYR A 25 -7.80 7.60 -0.60
CA TYR A 25 -7.69 8.35 -1.85
C TYR A 25 -6.23 8.45 -2.31
N ASP A 26 -5.27 8.53 -1.39
CA ASP A 26 -3.85 8.38 -1.74
C ASP A 26 -3.57 7.03 -2.38
N CYS A 27 -4.19 5.96 -1.86
CA CYS A 27 -4.12 4.64 -2.50
C CYS A 27 -4.71 4.62 -3.91
N LEU A 28 -5.88 5.24 -4.12
CA LEU A 28 -6.46 5.32 -5.45
C LEU A 28 -5.54 6.08 -6.42
N ASN A 29 -4.90 7.16 -5.97
CA ASN A 29 -3.93 7.92 -6.76
C ASN A 29 -2.68 7.09 -7.10
N ASP A 30 -2.15 6.32 -6.14
CA ASP A 30 -1.04 5.41 -6.36
C ASP A 30 -1.39 4.34 -7.40
N VAL A 31 -2.54 3.69 -7.23
CA VAL A 31 -2.99 2.63 -8.12
C VAL A 31 -3.28 3.16 -9.53
N ALA A 32 -3.87 4.34 -9.66
CA ALA A 32 -4.09 4.97 -10.97
C ALA A 32 -2.78 5.28 -11.71
N ARG A 33 -1.68 5.56 -10.98
CA ARG A 33 -0.33 5.69 -11.56
C ARG A 33 0.28 4.35 -11.93
N ILE A 34 0.03 3.31 -11.15
CA ILE A 34 0.56 1.95 -11.37
C ILE A 34 -0.14 1.29 -12.57
N ASP A 35 -1.47 1.30 -12.60
CA ASP A 35 -2.28 0.70 -13.65
C ASP A 35 -3.44 1.64 -14.04
N PRO A 36 -3.24 2.53 -15.03
CA PRO A 36 -4.27 3.48 -15.46
C PRO A 36 -5.48 2.80 -16.13
N LYS A 37 -5.44 1.48 -16.39
CA LYS A 37 -6.54 0.72 -16.99
C LYS A 37 -7.34 -0.07 -15.97
N ILE A 38 -6.98 -0.04 -14.69
CA ILE A 38 -7.78 -0.67 -13.64
C ILE A 38 -9.18 -0.05 -13.61
N THR A 39 -10.21 -0.85 -13.35
CA THR A 39 -11.56 -0.31 -13.18
C THR A 39 -11.71 0.32 -11.81
N ASN A 40 -12.54 1.36 -11.69
CA ASN A 40 -12.79 2.03 -10.41
C ASN A 40 -13.26 1.06 -9.33
N GLY A 41 -14.05 0.04 -9.68
CA GLY A 41 -14.51 -0.99 -8.73
C GLY A 41 -13.35 -1.78 -8.12
N LEU A 42 -12.42 -2.26 -8.96
CA LEU A 42 -11.25 -3.00 -8.50
C LEU A 42 -10.28 -2.13 -7.69
N ALA A 43 -10.06 -0.88 -8.13
CA ALA A 43 -9.24 0.07 -7.39
C ALA A 43 -9.85 0.39 -6.01
N THR A 44 -11.18 0.56 -5.95
CA THR A 44 -11.91 0.80 -4.70
C THR A 44 -11.81 -0.40 -3.76
N GLU A 45 -11.94 -1.62 -4.27
CA GLU A 45 -11.76 -2.84 -3.47
C GLU A 45 -10.35 -2.92 -2.88
N LEU A 46 -9.32 -2.73 -3.72
CA LEU A 46 -7.91 -2.73 -3.32
C LEU A 46 -7.60 -1.69 -2.23
N CYS A 47 -8.16 -0.49 -2.38
CA CYS A 47 -7.88 0.65 -1.51
C CYS A 47 -8.87 0.82 -0.36
N SER A 48 -9.84 -0.08 -0.21
CA SER A 48 -10.81 -0.01 0.89
C SER A 48 -10.10 -0.10 2.24
N ALA A 49 -10.35 0.89 3.10
CA ALA A 49 -9.70 1.04 4.40
C ALA A 49 -8.15 1.04 4.34
N ALA A 50 -7.55 1.44 3.22
CA ALA A 50 -6.11 1.53 3.06
C ALA A 50 -5.55 2.80 3.74
N TRP A 51 -5.13 2.67 4.99
CA TRP A 51 -4.43 3.71 5.76
C TRP A 51 -2.90 3.64 5.62
N SER A 52 -2.42 2.97 4.56
CA SER A 52 -1.01 2.83 4.25
C SER A 52 -0.82 2.53 2.75
N PRO A 53 0.37 2.77 2.19
CA PRO A 53 0.66 2.46 0.78
C PRO A 53 0.85 0.96 0.49
N GLU A 54 0.75 0.09 1.49
CA GLU A 54 1.07 -1.33 1.36
C GLU A 54 0.17 -2.09 0.38
N PRO A 55 -1.16 -1.85 0.30
CA PRO A 55 -2.00 -2.50 -0.72
C PRO A 55 -1.57 -2.12 -2.16
N ALA A 56 -1.31 -0.85 -2.43
CA ALA A 56 -0.87 -0.37 -3.74
C ALA A 56 0.52 -0.91 -4.11
N LYS A 57 1.46 -0.92 -3.15
CA LYS A 57 2.79 -1.53 -3.34
C LYS A 57 2.71 -3.03 -3.60
N CYS A 58 1.84 -3.73 -2.88
CA CYS A 58 1.59 -5.14 -3.11
C CYS A 58 1.09 -5.35 -4.54
N TYR A 59 0.08 -4.59 -4.96
CA TYR A 59 -0.50 -4.69 -6.30
C TYR A 59 0.55 -4.45 -7.40
N ALA A 60 1.38 -3.41 -7.25
CA ALA A 60 2.49 -3.14 -8.17
C ALA A 60 3.57 -4.24 -8.18
N GLY A 61 3.71 -5.00 -7.10
CA GLY A 61 4.65 -6.11 -7.00
C GLY A 61 4.10 -7.43 -7.51
N ALA A 62 2.78 -7.64 -7.45
CA ALA A 62 2.14 -8.90 -7.86
C ALA A 62 2.45 -9.24 -9.32
N SER A 63 2.35 -8.26 -10.22
CA SER A 63 2.68 -8.42 -11.64
C SER A 63 4.17 -8.67 -11.93
N LYS A 64 5.06 -8.45 -10.96
CA LYS A 64 6.48 -8.79 -11.08
C LYS A 64 6.78 -10.23 -10.69
N ILE A 65 5.88 -10.85 -9.91
CA ILE A 65 5.99 -12.25 -9.47
C ILE A 65 5.27 -13.17 -10.45
N ASP A 66 4.10 -12.73 -10.93
CA ASP A 66 3.28 -13.43 -11.91
C ASP A 66 2.78 -12.38 -12.91
N ASP A 67 3.42 -12.31 -14.07
CA ASP A 67 3.15 -11.31 -15.11
C ASP A 67 1.78 -11.51 -15.78
N GLU A 68 1.23 -12.71 -15.66
CA GLU A 68 -0.09 -13.08 -16.16
C GLU A 68 -1.18 -13.05 -15.08
N ILE A 69 -0.88 -12.58 -13.85
CA ILE A 69 -1.87 -12.50 -12.78
C ILE A 69 -3.07 -11.63 -13.22
N PRO A 70 -4.31 -12.15 -13.19
CA PRO A 70 -5.48 -11.33 -13.47
C PRO A 70 -5.59 -10.19 -12.45
N ARG A 71 -5.98 -8.99 -12.92
CA ARG A 71 -6.14 -7.80 -12.06
C ARG A 71 -7.00 -8.08 -10.83
N GLY A 72 -8.12 -8.79 -11.01
CA GLY A 72 -9.01 -9.16 -9.90
C GLY A 72 -8.30 -10.00 -8.85
N THR A 73 -7.54 -11.01 -9.27
CA THR A 73 -6.75 -11.87 -8.37
C THR A 73 -5.64 -11.08 -7.66
N ALA A 74 -4.97 -10.16 -8.36
CA ALA A 74 -3.97 -9.28 -7.74
C ALA A 74 -4.60 -8.34 -6.71
N VAL A 75 -5.81 -7.83 -6.98
CA VAL A 75 -6.59 -7.03 -6.01
C VAL A 75 -6.96 -7.88 -4.80
N GLU A 76 -7.51 -9.08 -5.00
CA GLU A 76 -7.89 -9.99 -3.91
C GLU A 76 -6.69 -10.37 -3.04
N LEU A 77 -5.52 -10.57 -3.65
CA LEU A 77 -4.27 -10.85 -2.93
C LEU A 77 -3.83 -9.66 -2.06
N CYS A 78 -3.92 -8.45 -2.60
CA CYS A 78 -3.26 -7.27 -2.02
C CYS A 78 -4.19 -6.37 -1.21
N ALA A 79 -5.51 -6.48 -1.37
CA ALA A 79 -6.48 -5.74 -0.59
C ALA A 79 -6.30 -6.02 0.91
N GLY A 80 -6.21 -4.95 1.69
CA GLY A 80 -5.94 -5.03 3.14
C GLY A 80 -4.52 -5.45 3.52
N SER A 81 -3.58 -5.59 2.57
CA SER A 81 -2.18 -5.87 2.91
C SER A 81 -1.60 -4.76 3.76
N VAL A 82 -1.05 -5.13 4.92
CA VAL A 82 -0.30 -4.24 5.83
C VAL A 82 1.22 -4.36 5.64
N ASN A 83 1.64 -5.31 4.80
CA ASN A 83 3.05 -5.57 4.50
C ASN A 83 3.14 -6.24 3.12
N ALA A 84 3.36 -5.44 2.09
CA ALA A 84 3.41 -5.90 0.71
C ALA A 84 4.47 -6.99 0.52
N LYS A 85 5.65 -6.83 1.14
CA LYS A 85 6.76 -7.78 1.03
C LYS A 85 6.36 -9.17 1.52
N ASN A 86 5.69 -9.25 2.66
CA ASN A 86 5.29 -10.54 3.24
C ASN A 86 4.19 -11.20 2.40
N THR A 87 3.17 -10.44 1.98
CA THR A 87 2.11 -10.94 1.09
C THR A 87 2.69 -11.50 -0.21
N LEU A 88 3.57 -10.74 -0.85
CA LEU A 88 4.22 -11.11 -2.10
C LEU A 88 5.17 -12.30 -1.93
N ALA A 89 5.94 -12.37 -0.84
CA ALA A 89 6.80 -13.52 -0.55
C ALA A 89 5.99 -14.80 -0.31
N CYS A 90 4.85 -14.71 0.38
CA CYS A 90 3.93 -15.83 0.53
C CYS A 90 3.42 -16.30 -0.84
N TYR A 91 2.92 -15.38 -1.66
CA TYR A 91 2.39 -15.69 -2.99
C TYR A 91 3.46 -16.28 -3.91
N GLY A 92 4.65 -15.69 -3.99
CA GLY A 92 5.74 -16.23 -4.81
C GLY A 92 6.22 -17.61 -4.37
N ASN A 93 6.11 -17.94 -3.08
CA ASN A 93 6.44 -19.27 -2.57
C ASN A 93 5.36 -20.31 -2.87
N SER A 94 4.17 -19.92 -3.32
CA SER A 94 3.05 -20.86 -3.55
C SER A 94 3.34 -21.87 -4.65
N GLY A 95 4.22 -21.53 -5.61
CA GLY A 95 4.67 -22.43 -6.67
C GLY A 95 5.40 -23.67 -6.12
N SER A 96 6.13 -23.53 -5.02
CA SER A 96 6.80 -24.65 -4.33
C SER A 96 5.82 -25.64 -3.68
N TRP A 97 4.55 -25.24 -3.55
CA TRP A 97 3.47 -26.03 -2.96
C TRP A 97 2.43 -26.46 -4.00
N GLU A 98 2.71 -26.26 -5.29
CA GLU A 98 1.81 -26.58 -6.42
C GLU A 98 0.40 -25.95 -6.28
N LEU A 99 0.29 -24.83 -5.58
CA LEU A 99 -0.98 -24.14 -5.40
C LEU A 99 -1.34 -23.37 -6.67
N ASN A 100 -2.58 -23.52 -7.12
CA ASN A 100 -3.11 -22.63 -8.17
C ASN A 100 -3.24 -21.19 -7.63
N ARG A 101 -3.31 -20.22 -8.56
CA ARG A 101 -3.40 -18.78 -8.24
C ARG A 101 -4.51 -18.44 -7.22
N GLY A 102 -5.67 -19.10 -7.32
CA GLY A 102 -6.80 -18.86 -6.41
C GLY A 102 -6.55 -19.35 -4.98
N LEU A 103 -5.99 -20.54 -4.83
CA LEU A 103 -5.59 -21.09 -3.53
C LEU A 103 -4.44 -20.28 -2.91
N ALA A 104 -3.44 -19.90 -3.72
CA ALA A 104 -2.35 -19.04 -3.29
C ALA A 104 -2.86 -17.68 -2.79
N THR A 105 -3.81 -17.09 -3.51
CA THR A 105 -4.46 -15.82 -3.13
C THR A 105 -5.26 -15.97 -1.84
N THR A 106 -6.00 -17.07 -1.68
CA THR A 106 -6.76 -17.37 -0.45
C THR A 106 -5.84 -17.54 0.76
N LEU A 107 -4.69 -18.18 0.57
CA LEU A 107 -3.73 -18.45 1.64
C LEU A 107 -2.94 -17.19 2.04
N CYS A 108 -2.51 -16.41 1.06
CA CYS A 108 -1.56 -15.31 1.24
C CYS A 108 -2.20 -13.92 1.31
N GLY A 109 -3.45 -13.79 0.84
CA GLY A 109 -4.22 -12.56 0.90
C GLY A 109 -4.78 -12.29 2.30
N VAL A 110 -5.02 -11.01 2.59
CA VAL A 110 -5.56 -10.59 3.90
C VAL A 110 -7.09 -10.61 3.90
N ASN A 111 -7.72 -10.43 2.74
CA ASN A 111 -9.16 -10.41 2.62
C ASN A 111 -9.75 -11.83 2.80
N LYS A 112 -10.48 -12.02 3.90
CA LYS A 112 -11.20 -13.28 4.15
C LYS A 112 -12.41 -13.36 3.22
N ILE A 113 -12.48 -14.46 2.47
CA ILE A 113 -13.63 -15.11 1.84
C ILE A 113 -14.86 -14.19 1.67
N LYS A 114 -15.11 -13.75 0.42
CA LYS A 114 -16.43 -13.25 0.01
C LYS A 114 -17.43 -14.40 0.20
N ASN A 115 -18.24 -14.34 1.26
CA ASN A 115 -19.39 -15.24 1.46
C ASN A 115 -20.41 -15.07 0.35
#